data_AF-A0A1I5THA8-F1
#
_entry.id   AF-A0A1I5THA8-F1
#
_cell.length_a   1.000
_cell.length_b   1.000
_cell.length_c   1.000
_cell.angle_alpha   90.00
_cell.angle_beta   90.00
_cell.angle_gamma   90.00
#
_symmetry.space_group_name_H-M   'P 1'
#
loop_
_entity.id
_entity.type
_entity.pdbx_description
1 polymer ?
#
loop_
_entity_poly.entity_id
_entity_poly.type
_entity_poly.pdbx_seq_one_letter_code
_entity_poly.pdbx_strand_id
1 'polypeptide(L)'
;MTTDTIRSPEAIATLERIGSKPGTSHRDLLTITRRIVRHFWAQRRIIRSERQSLSRQANKLRQSGPFSQRRADALEQLANDHRADELENVLDVLEDYGRVLVLDREGYAKALGFEMLADLLNINRVDRERARRGGWFRLVDLVAIEGLENSAEQCGDGREFHSPLQLACVLALWVMRTRLPDQLPEPRTVDRARKGPVLIVHDASGSRLVER
;
A
#
# COMPACT_ATOMS: atom_id res chain seq x y z
N MET A 1 -18.96 -21.03 4.54
CA MET A 1 -18.61 -20.57 3.19
C MET A 1 -17.11 -20.36 3.15
N THR A 2 -16.44 -21.13 2.31
CA THR A 2 -14.99 -21.37 2.28
C THR A 2 -14.24 -20.28 1.53
N THR A 3 -13.56 -19.39 2.25
CA THR A 3 -12.63 -18.38 1.70
C THR A 3 -11.19 -18.72 2.07
N ASP A 4 -10.71 -19.91 1.69
CA ASP A 4 -9.34 -20.33 1.99
C ASP A 4 -8.58 -20.92 0.78
N THR A 5 -9.09 -20.69 -0.43
CA THR A 5 -8.54 -21.29 -1.66
C THR A 5 -7.26 -20.62 -2.18
N ILE A 6 -6.85 -19.47 -1.63
CA ILE A 6 -5.60 -18.79 -2.02
C ILE A 6 -4.60 -18.81 -0.86
N ARG A 7 -4.31 -20.00 -0.32
CA ARG A 7 -3.16 -20.23 0.57
C ARG A 7 -2.07 -21.12 -0.05
N SER A 8 -2.32 -21.72 -1.21
CA SER A 8 -1.36 -22.62 -1.86
C SER A 8 -0.46 -21.87 -2.85
N PRO A 9 0.87 -22.12 -2.86
CA PRO A 9 1.79 -21.67 -3.91
C PRO A 9 1.32 -22.02 -5.32
N GLU A 10 0.61 -23.15 -5.47
CA GLU A 10 0.03 -23.61 -6.73
C GLU A 10 -1.05 -22.65 -7.27
N ALA A 11 -1.80 -22.01 -6.37
CA ALA A 11 -2.82 -21.03 -6.76
C ALA A 11 -2.18 -19.76 -7.32
N ILE A 12 -1.05 -19.31 -6.76
CA ILE A 12 -0.29 -18.16 -7.26
C ILE A 12 0.32 -18.47 -8.62
N ALA A 13 1.00 -19.61 -8.76
CA ALA A 13 1.55 -20.06 -10.04
C ALA A 13 0.45 -20.19 -11.12
N THR A 14 -0.75 -20.65 -10.74
CA THR A 14 -1.89 -20.70 -11.65
C THR A 14 -2.36 -19.31 -12.06
N LEU A 15 -2.45 -18.36 -11.14
CA LEU A 15 -2.83 -16.97 -11.42
C LEU A 15 -1.82 -16.30 -12.36
N GLU A 16 -0.52 -16.48 -12.14
CA GLU A 16 0.54 -15.96 -13.01
C GLU A 16 0.50 -16.60 -14.41
N ARG A 17 0.28 -17.91 -14.48
CA ARG A 17 0.08 -18.61 -15.76
C ARG A 17 -1.16 -18.12 -16.50
N ILE A 18 -2.23 -17.72 -15.80
CA ILE A 18 -3.40 -17.13 -16.45
C ILE A 18 -3.05 -15.73 -16.95
N GLY A 19 -2.41 -14.89 -16.11
CA GLY A 19 -2.04 -13.52 -16.47
C GLY A 19 -1.08 -13.42 -17.64
N SER A 20 -0.21 -14.42 -17.83
CA SER A 20 0.76 -14.47 -18.92
C SER A 20 0.18 -14.95 -20.26
N LYS A 21 -1.08 -15.40 -20.33
CA LYS A 21 -1.68 -15.82 -21.59
C LYS A 21 -1.91 -14.63 -22.51
N PRO A 22 -1.61 -14.76 -23.81
CA PRO A 22 -1.94 -13.72 -24.78
C PRO A 22 -3.46 -13.53 -24.83
N GLY A 23 -3.91 -12.28 -24.86
CA GLY A 23 -5.33 -11.92 -24.89
C GLY A 23 -6.00 -11.85 -23.52
N THR A 24 -5.26 -12.00 -22.42
CA THR A 24 -5.80 -11.72 -21.08
C THR A 24 -6.24 -10.25 -21.00
N SER A 25 -7.47 -10.01 -20.54
CA SER A 25 -8.00 -8.64 -20.48
C SER A 25 -7.32 -7.83 -19.37
N HIS A 26 -7.22 -6.51 -19.53
CA HIS A 26 -6.72 -5.61 -18.48
C HIS A 26 -7.49 -5.73 -17.16
N ARG A 27 -8.80 -6.02 -17.25
CA ARG A 27 -9.66 -6.26 -16.09
C ARG A 27 -9.22 -7.51 -15.33
N ASP A 28 -8.98 -8.60 -16.06
CA ASP A 28 -8.54 -9.86 -15.47
C ASP A 28 -7.12 -9.72 -14.92
N LEU A 29 -6.22 -9.05 -15.64
CA LEU A 29 -4.84 -8.84 -15.20
C LEU A 29 -4.77 -8.02 -13.91
N LEU A 30 -5.56 -6.94 -13.80
CA LEU A 30 -5.65 -6.16 -12.54
C LEU A 30 -6.30 -6.99 -11.42
N THR A 31 -7.29 -7.82 -11.74
CA THR A 31 -7.92 -8.72 -10.76
C THR A 31 -6.94 -9.78 -10.25
N ILE A 32 -6.13 -10.36 -11.14
CA ILE A 32 -5.07 -11.31 -10.84
C ILE A 32 -4.01 -10.65 -9.97
N THR A 33 -3.51 -9.48 -10.39
CA THR A 33 -2.55 -8.66 -9.62
C THR A 33 -3.04 -8.42 -8.19
N ARG A 34 -4.30 -7.98 -8.03
CA ARG A 34 -4.91 -7.78 -6.71
C ARG A 34 -4.92 -9.03 -5.86
N ARG A 35 -5.23 -10.19 -6.45
CA ARG A 35 -5.26 -11.47 -5.72
C ARG A 35 -3.88 -11.90 -5.27
N ILE A 36 -2.88 -11.76 -6.13
CA ILE A 36 -1.49 -12.10 -5.82
C ILE A 36 -0.95 -11.19 -4.72
N VAL A 37 -1.11 -9.88 -4.87
CA VAL A 37 -0.66 -8.89 -3.86
C VAL A 37 -1.37 -9.12 -2.51
N ARG A 38 -2.67 -9.43 -2.50
CA ARG A 38 -3.40 -9.80 -1.26
C ARG A 38 -2.83 -11.03 -0.58
N HIS A 39 -2.43 -12.04 -1.35
CA HIS A 39 -1.82 -13.25 -0.80
C HIS A 39 -0.49 -12.94 -0.10
N PHE A 40 0.43 -12.24 -0.78
CA PHE A 40 1.71 -11.85 -0.20
C PHE A 40 1.56 -10.89 0.99
N TRP A 41 0.58 -9.98 0.94
CA TRP A 41 0.23 -9.15 2.10
C TRP A 41 -0.23 -9.98 3.30
N ALA A 42 -1.05 -11.01 3.08
CA ALA A 42 -1.48 -11.92 4.14
C ALA A 42 -0.29 -12.72 4.72
N GLN A 43 0.61 -13.24 3.87
CA GLN A 43 1.84 -13.90 4.31
C GLN A 43 2.70 -12.98 5.18
N ARG A 44 2.92 -11.73 4.74
CA ARG A 44 3.64 -10.71 5.52
C ARG A 44 3.00 -10.48 6.89
N ARG A 45 1.66 -10.42 6.97
CA ARG A 45 0.95 -10.25 8.25
C ARG A 45 1.16 -11.43 9.19
N ILE A 46 1.16 -12.66 8.66
CA ILE A 46 1.45 -13.87 9.43
C ILE A 46 2.86 -13.79 10.01
N ILE A 47 3.89 -13.57 9.19
CA ILE A 47 5.29 -13.45 9.64
C ILE A 47 5.40 -12.34 10.71
N ARG A 48 4.82 -11.17 10.46
CA ARG A 48 4.85 -10.05 11.43
C ARG A 48 4.20 -10.43 12.76
N SER A 49 3.09 -11.15 12.73
CA SER A 49 2.40 -11.59 13.95
C SER A 49 3.22 -12.60 14.76
N GLU A 50 3.91 -13.52 14.09
CA GLU A 50 4.83 -14.49 14.71
C GLU A 50 6.01 -13.78 15.37
N ARG A 51 6.67 -12.87 14.64
CA ARG A 51 7.76 -12.03 15.18
C ARG A 51 7.30 -11.21 16.38
N GLN A 52 6.13 -10.58 16.28
CA GLN A 52 5.58 -9.80 17.38
C GLN A 52 5.27 -10.65 18.61
N SER A 53 4.84 -11.90 18.43
CA SER A 53 4.66 -12.86 19.54
C SER A 53 5.99 -13.12 20.26
N LEU A 54 7.07 -13.34 19.52
CA LEU A 54 8.43 -13.53 20.08
C LEU A 54 8.92 -12.28 20.81
N SER A 55 8.83 -11.08 20.21
CA SER A 55 9.21 -9.83 20.88
C SER A 55 8.37 -9.55 22.14
N ARG A 56 7.08 -9.92 22.15
CA ARG A 56 6.24 -9.83 23.36
C ARG A 56 6.74 -10.78 24.47
N GLN A 57 7.20 -11.98 24.12
CA GLN A 57 7.82 -12.90 25.08
C GLN A 57 9.14 -12.35 25.63
N ALA A 58 10.00 -11.79 24.76
CA ALA A 58 11.22 -11.10 25.17
C ALA A 58 10.92 -9.99 26.18
N ASN A 59 9.92 -9.14 25.89
CA ASN A 59 9.52 -8.05 26.78
C ASN A 59 8.99 -8.53 28.13
N LYS A 60 8.18 -9.59 28.18
CA LYS A 60 7.76 -10.21 29.45
C LYS A 60 8.96 -10.73 30.25
N LEU A 61 9.95 -11.29 29.56
CA LEU A 61 11.14 -11.82 30.20
C LEU A 61 12.05 -10.72 30.76
N ARG A 62 12.17 -9.57 30.08
CA ARG A 62 12.86 -8.38 30.61
C ARG A 62 12.24 -7.88 31.92
N GLN A 63 10.92 -7.99 32.06
CA GLN A 63 10.21 -7.58 33.28
C GLN A 63 10.50 -8.50 34.49
N SER A 64 11.02 -9.71 34.28
CA SER A 64 11.33 -10.68 35.35
C SER A 64 12.64 -10.40 36.10
N GLY A 65 13.42 -9.39 35.67
CA GLY A 65 14.62 -8.93 36.36
C GLY A 65 15.93 -9.14 35.59
N PRO A 66 17.06 -8.65 36.14
CA PRO A 66 18.33 -8.50 35.41
C PRO A 66 18.97 -9.84 34.99
N PHE A 67 18.68 -10.94 35.68
CA PHE A 67 19.21 -12.27 35.35
C PHE A 67 18.60 -12.88 34.08
N SER A 68 17.46 -12.35 33.63
CA SER A 68 16.75 -12.81 32.44
C SER A 68 17.14 -12.06 31.17
N GLN A 69 17.99 -11.02 31.27
CA GLN A 69 18.33 -10.12 30.17
C GLN A 69 18.92 -10.86 28.97
N ARG A 70 19.92 -11.73 29.19
CA ARG A 70 20.54 -12.52 28.10
C ARG A 70 19.53 -13.39 27.34
N ARG A 71 18.55 -13.97 28.06
CA ARG A 71 17.50 -14.79 27.44
C ARG A 71 16.50 -13.93 26.68
N ALA A 72 16.18 -12.73 27.19
CA ALA A 72 15.31 -11.80 26.49
C ALA A 72 15.96 -11.29 25.20
N ASP A 73 17.26 -11.01 25.23
CA ASP A 73 17.99 -10.56 24.04
C ASP A 73 18.10 -11.68 23.00
N ALA A 74 18.30 -12.93 23.44
CA ALA A 74 18.23 -14.09 22.55
C ALA A 74 16.84 -14.25 21.89
N LEU A 75 15.75 -13.99 22.62
CA LEU A 75 14.40 -14.02 22.06
C LEU A 75 14.13 -12.87 21.07
N GLU A 76 14.68 -11.69 21.33
CA GLU A 76 14.57 -10.57 20.39
C GLU A 76 15.35 -10.85 19.11
N GLN A 77 16.56 -11.41 19.23
CA GLN A 77 17.34 -11.82 18.06
C GLN A 77 16.59 -12.90 17.27
N LEU A 78 16.03 -13.91 17.95
CA LEU A 78 15.17 -14.91 17.31
C LEU A 78 13.97 -14.27 16.61
N ALA A 79 13.34 -13.25 17.20
CA ALA A 79 12.24 -12.53 16.56
C ALA A 79 12.68 -11.80 15.28
N ASN A 80 13.88 -11.23 15.27
CA ASN A 80 14.43 -10.55 14.10
C ASN A 80 14.79 -11.53 12.98
N ASP A 81 15.38 -12.66 13.34
CA ASP A 81 15.85 -13.69 12.40
C ASP A 81 14.70 -14.57 11.89
N HIS A 82 13.60 -14.68 12.65
CA HIS A 82 12.47 -15.54 12.32
C HIS A 82 11.91 -15.21 10.93
N ARG A 83 12.13 -16.13 9.98
CA ARG A 83 11.68 -16.03 8.58
C ARG A 83 12.11 -14.74 7.89
N ALA A 84 13.34 -14.27 8.15
CA ALA A 84 13.90 -13.07 7.52
C ALA A 84 13.93 -13.17 5.99
N ASP A 85 14.51 -14.24 5.46
CA ASP A 85 14.60 -14.46 4.01
C ASP A 85 13.22 -14.53 3.34
N GLU A 86 12.24 -15.15 4.00
CA GLU A 86 10.88 -15.21 3.47
C GLU A 86 10.20 -13.84 3.49
N LEU A 87 10.41 -13.06 4.56
CA LEU A 87 9.89 -11.69 4.62
C LEU A 87 10.52 -10.81 3.53
N GLU A 88 11.81 -10.94 3.29
CA GLU A 88 12.53 -10.23 2.22
C GLU A 88 11.94 -10.59 0.85
N ASN A 89 11.81 -11.88 0.53
CA ASN A 89 11.20 -12.34 -0.71
C ASN A 89 9.77 -11.81 -0.89
N VAL A 90 8.96 -11.80 0.18
CA VAL A 90 7.59 -11.26 0.14
C VAL A 90 7.61 -9.75 -0.16
N LEU A 91 8.55 -9.00 0.40
CA LEU A 91 8.68 -7.56 0.16
C LEU A 91 9.13 -7.26 -1.27
N ASP A 92 10.08 -8.03 -1.80
CA ASP A 92 10.56 -7.88 -3.18
C ASP A 92 9.43 -8.12 -4.20
N VAL A 93 8.65 -9.18 -4.01
CA VAL A 93 7.50 -9.47 -4.89
C VAL A 93 6.45 -8.36 -4.79
N LEU A 94 6.14 -7.89 -3.58
CA LEU A 94 5.20 -6.77 -3.40
C LEU A 94 5.70 -5.48 -4.07
N GLU A 95 7.00 -5.20 -3.98
CA GLU A 95 7.62 -4.06 -4.65
C GLU A 95 7.51 -4.17 -6.17
N ASP A 96 7.76 -5.34 -6.76
CA ASP A 96 7.67 -5.55 -8.20
C ASP A 96 6.26 -5.34 -8.74
N TYR A 97 5.24 -5.90 -8.09
CA TYR A 97 3.85 -5.61 -8.43
C TYR A 97 3.51 -4.12 -8.19
N GLY A 98 4.07 -3.52 -7.15
CA GLY A 98 3.97 -2.09 -6.90
C GLY A 98 4.49 -1.25 -8.06
N ARG A 99 5.66 -1.61 -8.63
CA ARG A 99 6.24 -0.92 -9.79
C ARG A 99 5.34 -1.00 -11.01
N VAL A 100 4.76 -2.17 -11.29
CA VAL A 100 3.81 -2.36 -12.40
C VAL A 100 2.62 -1.38 -12.28
N LEU A 101 2.09 -1.21 -11.07
CA LEU A 101 0.94 -0.33 -10.79
C LEU A 101 1.30 1.16 -10.79
N VAL A 102 2.44 1.51 -10.18
CA VAL A 102 2.90 2.91 -10.06
C VAL A 102 3.23 3.51 -11.43
N LEU A 103 3.86 2.72 -12.29
CA LEU A 103 4.24 3.12 -13.65
C LEU A 103 3.12 2.89 -14.68
N ASP A 104 2.01 2.27 -14.28
CA ASP A 104 0.93 1.83 -15.16
C ASP A 104 1.46 1.08 -16.40
N ARG A 105 2.41 0.13 -16.21
CA ARG A 105 3.13 -0.54 -17.31
C ARG A 105 2.20 -1.27 -18.28
N GLU A 106 1.08 -1.74 -17.77
CA GLU A 106 0.05 -2.45 -18.54
C GLU A 106 -1.01 -1.49 -19.11
N GLY A 107 -0.91 -0.18 -18.88
CA GLY A 107 -1.84 0.82 -19.41
C GLY A 107 -3.27 0.69 -18.86
N TYR A 108 -3.44 0.24 -17.62
CA TYR A 108 -4.74 0.01 -16.99
C TYR A 108 -5.61 1.27 -16.98
N ALA A 109 -5.03 2.43 -16.67
CA ALA A 109 -5.80 3.67 -16.54
C ALA A 109 -6.48 4.04 -17.86
N LYS A 110 -5.74 3.91 -18.97
CA LYS A 110 -6.27 4.16 -20.31
C LYS A 110 -7.26 3.08 -20.76
N ALA A 111 -6.94 1.80 -20.53
CA ALA A 111 -7.73 0.69 -21.05
C ALA A 111 -9.07 0.50 -20.32
N LEU A 112 -9.11 0.73 -19.01
CA LEU A 112 -10.28 0.48 -18.18
C LEU A 112 -11.11 1.75 -17.95
N GLY A 113 -10.47 2.92 -17.96
CA GLY A 113 -11.10 4.16 -17.54
C GLY A 113 -11.42 4.20 -16.04
N PHE A 114 -11.84 5.37 -15.56
CA PHE A 114 -12.01 5.62 -14.13
C PHE A 114 -13.07 4.76 -13.45
N GLU A 115 -14.27 4.63 -14.04
CA GLU A 115 -15.38 3.90 -13.39
C GLU A 115 -15.04 2.43 -13.18
N MET A 116 -14.50 1.77 -14.20
CA MET A 116 -14.08 0.37 -14.10
C MET A 116 -12.92 0.21 -13.11
N LEU A 117 -11.96 1.13 -13.10
CA LEU A 117 -10.90 1.14 -12.09
C LEU A 117 -11.44 1.30 -10.68
N ALA A 118 -12.50 2.09 -10.48
CA ALA A 118 -13.12 2.29 -9.17
C ALA A 118 -14.00 1.10 -8.73
N ASP A 119 -14.53 0.31 -9.67
CA ASP A 119 -15.28 -0.93 -9.43
C ASP A 119 -14.36 -2.12 -9.12
N LEU A 120 -13.32 -2.33 -9.94
CA LEU A 120 -12.06 -2.94 -9.47
C LEU A 120 -11.53 -2.01 -8.35
N LEU A 121 -10.46 -2.24 -7.60
CA LEU A 121 -10.16 -1.41 -6.39
C LEU A 121 -11.26 -1.28 -5.29
N ASN A 122 -12.56 -1.49 -5.53
CA ASN A 122 -13.66 -1.38 -4.58
C ASN A 122 -13.72 0.00 -3.86
N ILE A 123 -13.76 1.09 -4.64
CA ILE A 123 -13.83 2.47 -4.13
C ILE A 123 -15.29 2.87 -3.87
N ASN A 124 -15.58 3.42 -2.69
CA ASN A 124 -16.92 3.87 -2.34
C ASN A 124 -17.37 5.12 -3.14
N ARG A 125 -18.68 5.38 -3.18
CA ARG A 125 -19.26 6.49 -3.94
C ARG A 125 -18.70 7.86 -3.55
N VAL A 126 -18.49 8.11 -2.25
CA VAL A 126 -18.00 9.40 -1.74
C VAL A 126 -16.56 9.67 -2.23
N ASP A 127 -15.70 8.66 -2.16
CA ASP A 127 -14.32 8.74 -2.62
C ASP A 127 -14.21 8.80 -4.14
N ARG A 128 -15.14 8.20 -4.89
CA ARG A 128 -15.23 8.40 -6.33
C ARG A 128 -15.47 9.85 -6.69
N GLU A 129 -16.44 10.52 -6.04
CA GLU A 129 -16.68 11.94 -6.28
C GLU A 129 -15.51 12.82 -5.83
N ARG A 130 -14.81 12.42 -4.77
CA ARG A 130 -13.57 13.09 -4.34
C ARG A 130 -12.48 12.97 -5.40
N ALA A 131 -12.32 11.77 -5.97
CA ALA A 131 -11.37 11.49 -7.04
C ALA A 131 -11.68 12.26 -8.32
N ARG A 132 -12.94 12.31 -8.76
CA ARG A 132 -13.33 13.10 -9.95
C ARG A 132 -13.04 14.58 -9.77
N ARG A 133 -13.42 15.17 -8.62
CA ARG A 133 -13.11 16.58 -8.31
C ARG A 133 -11.61 16.84 -8.20
N GLY A 134 -10.85 15.87 -7.73
CA GLY A 134 -9.39 15.94 -7.60
C GLY A 134 -8.63 15.67 -8.89
N GLY A 135 -9.30 15.21 -9.96
CA GLY A 135 -8.67 14.77 -11.20
C GLY A 135 -7.82 13.50 -11.04
N TRP A 136 -8.15 12.64 -10.08
CA TRP A 136 -7.38 11.43 -9.78
C TRP A 136 -7.83 10.28 -10.68
N PHE A 137 -7.15 10.11 -11.81
CA PHE A 137 -7.49 9.08 -12.79
C PHE A 137 -6.39 8.04 -12.99
N ARG A 138 -5.18 8.28 -12.46
CA ARG A 138 -4.07 7.31 -12.52
C ARG A 138 -4.14 6.34 -11.35
N LEU A 139 -3.70 5.10 -11.57
CA LEU A 139 -3.61 4.08 -10.51
C LEU A 139 -2.77 4.52 -9.32
N VAL A 140 -1.60 5.13 -9.57
CA VAL A 140 -0.74 5.66 -8.50
C VAL A 140 -1.45 6.70 -7.64
N ASP A 141 -2.31 7.52 -8.25
CA ASP A 141 -3.04 8.55 -7.54
C ASP A 141 -4.09 7.92 -6.63
N LEU A 142 -4.90 7.01 -7.17
CA LEU A 142 -5.98 6.34 -6.44
C LEU A 142 -5.46 5.43 -5.33
N VAL A 143 -4.42 4.66 -5.59
CA VAL A 143 -3.95 3.59 -4.71
C VAL A 143 -2.87 4.09 -3.75
N ALA A 144 -1.78 4.65 -4.28
CA ALA A 144 -0.59 4.94 -3.48
C ALA A 144 -0.74 6.23 -2.69
N ILE A 145 -1.17 7.29 -3.36
CA ILE A 145 -1.24 8.64 -2.79
C ILE A 145 -2.50 8.81 -1.95
N GLU A 146 -3.67 8.47 -2.50
CA GLU A 146 -4.96 8.71 -1.84
C GLU A 146 -5.47 7.52 -1.03
N GLY A 147 -4.88 6.32 -1.21
CA GLY A 147 -5.20 5.16 -0.38
C GLY A 147 -6.62 4.62 -0.55
N LEU A 148 -7.23 4.79 -1.72
CA LEU A 148 -8.65 4.53 -1.93
C LEU A 148 -9.02 3.04 -2.14
N GLU A 149 -8.02 2.14 -2.21
CA GLU A 149 -8.30 0.72 -2.42
C GLU A 149 -9.11 0.13 -1.25
N ASN A 150 -10.26 -0.47 -1.59
CA ASN A 150 -11.26 -1.06 -0.71
C ASN A 150 -11.88 -0.04 0.26
N SER A 151 -11.98 1.23 -0.13
CA SER A 151 -12.62 2.26 0.70
C SER A 151 -14.12 2.01 0.93
N ALA A 152 -14.76 1.13 0.17
CA ALA A 152 -16.13 0.66 0.44
C ALA A 152 -16.23 -0.32 1.63
N GLU A 153 -15.15 -0.99 1.99
CA GLU A 153 -15.08 -1.92 3.14
C GLU A 153 -14.51 -1.25 4.40
N GLN A 154 -13.80 -0.12 4.24
CA GLN A 154 -13.23 0.65 5.35
C GLN A 154 -14.31 1.49 6.04
N CYS A 155 -15.09 0.86 6.92
CA CYS A 155 -15.99 1.57 7.82
C CYS A 155 -15.32 1.77 9.17
N GLY A 156 -14.88 3.00 9.47
CA GLY A 156 -14.61 3.51 10.82
C GLY A 156 -13.53 2.78 11.65
N ASP A 157 -12.57 3.56 12.14
CA ASP A 157 -11.68 3.19 13.26
C ASP A 157 -10.56 2.19 12.97
N GLY A 158 -9.51 2.65 12.29
CA GLY A 158 -8.23 1.96 12.33
C GLY A 158 -7.18 2.56 11.43
N ARG A 159 -6.26 3.34 12.00
CA ARG A 159 -5.03 3.86 11.37
C ARG A 159 -4.01 2.78 10.97
N GLU A 160 -4.45 1.56 10.62
CA GLU A 160 -3.57 0.67 9.86
C GLU A 160 -3.61 1.13 8.41
N PHE A 161 -2.75 2.12 8.14
CA PHE A 161 -2.33 2.41 6.79
C PHE A 161 -1.91 1.13 6.08
N HIS A 162 -2.26 1.08 4.80
CA HIS A 162 -1.85 0.12 3.76
C HIS A 162 -2.78 -1.08 3.55
N SER A 163 -3.81 -0.82 2.75
CA SER A 163 -4.41 -1.84 1.91
C SER A 163 -3.33 -2.57 1.09
N PRO A 164 -3.58 -3.82 0.62
CA PRO A 164 -2.56 -4.63 -0.02
C PRO A 164 -1.87 -3.95 -1.21
N LEU A 165 -2.62 -3.33 -2.12
CA LEU A 165 -2.02 -2.61 -3.24
C LEU A 165 -1.33 -1.33 -2.81
N GLN A 166 -1.86 -0.62 -1.81
CA GLN A 166 -1.21 0.59 -1.30
C GLN A 166 0.18 0.25 -0.72
N LEU A 167 0.31 -0.85 0.02
CA LEU A 167 1.61 -1.30 0.52
C LEU A 167 2.60 -1.54 -0.63
N ALA A 168 2.19 -2.32 -1.63
CA ALA A 168 3.00 -2.63 -2.81
C ALA A 168 3.48 -1.34 -3.50
N CYS A 169 2.56 -0.40 -3.78
CA CYS A 169 2.91 0.87 -4.43
C CYS A 169 3.83 1.75 -3.57
N VAL A 170 3.63 1.79 -2.24
CA VAL A 170 4.49 2.58 -1.34
C VAL A 170 5.90 2.00 -1.28
N LEU A 171 6.05 0.68 -1.25
CA LEU A 171 7.37 0.02 -1.33
C LEU A 171 8.07 0.38 -2.65
N ALA A 172 7.36 0.26 -3.77
CA ALA A 172 7.88 0.62 -5.09
C ALA A 172 8.32 2.09 -5.16
N LEU A 173 7.48 3.02 -4.70
CA LEU A 173 7.81 4.45 -4.67
C LEU A 173 9.03 4.73 -3.78
N TRP A 174 9.16 4.05 -2.64
CA TRP A 174 10.31 4.19 -1.76
C TRP A 174 11.60 3.71 -2.44
N VAL A 175 11.58 2.56 -3.11
CA VAL A 175 12.76 2.07 -3.86
C VAL A 175 13.08 2.97 -5.05
N MET A 176 12.07 3.40 -5.81
CA MET A 176 12.29 4.32 -6.93
C MET A 176 12.90 5.63 -6.44
N ARG A 177 12.40 6.21 -5.34
CA ARG A 177 12.96 7.44 -4.77
C ARG A 177 14.40 7.28 -4.29
N THR A 178 14.77 6.12 -3.77
CA THR A 178 16.11 5.89 -3.19
C THR A 178 17.13 5.37 -4.19
N ARG A 179 16.71 4.64 -5.21
CA ARG A 179 17.62 3.94 -6.15
C ARG A 179 17.42 4.32 -7.63
N LEU A 180 16.24 4.78 -8.03
CA LEU A 180 15.88 5.04 -9.43
C LEU A 180 15.06 6.35 -9.57
N PRO A 181 15.59 7.50 -9.13
CA PRO A 181 14.80 8.74 -9.04
C PRO A 181 14.28 9.20 -10.42
N ASP A 182 15.01 8.91 -11.48
CA ASP A 182 14.65 9.26 -12.86
C ASP A 182 13.43 8.49 -13.39
N GLN A 183 13.06 7.40 -12.72
CA GLN A 183 11.89 6.60 -13.11
C GLN A 183 10.63 7.01 -12.35
N LEU A 184 10.70 7.98 -11.42
CA LEU A 184 9.53 8.41 -10.66
C LEU A 184 8.44 8.91 -11.64
N PRO A 185 7.17 8.51 -11.43
CA PRO A 185 6.08 9.07 -12.21
C PRO A 185 6.11 10.58 -12.09
N GLU A 186 5.85 11.28 -13.19
CA GLU A 186 5.80 12.73 -13.16
C GLU A 186 4.85 13.19 -12.05
N PRO A 187 5.30 14.17 -11.23
CA PRO A 187 4.45 14.72 -10.19
C PRO A 187 3.18 15.25 -10.84
N ARG A 188 2.05 15.14 -10.14
CA ARG A 188 0.78 15.69 -10.62
C ARG A 188 1.04 17.15 -11.04
N THR A 189 0.80 17.48 -12.30
CA THR A 189 0.52 18.87 -12.74
C THR A 189 -0.88 19.22 -12.25
N VAL A 190 -1.03 19.24 -10.93
CA VAL A 190 -2.19 19.89 -10.35
C VAL A 190 -1.97 21.37 -10.57
N ASP A 191 -2.93 22.02 -11.22
CA ASP A 191 -3.15 23.46 -11.20
C ASP A 191 -3.58 23.91 -9.78
N ARG A 192 -2.90 23.38 -8.77
CA ARG A 192 -2.88 23.90 -7.42
C ARG A 192 -2.06 25.18 -7.53
N ALA A 193 -2.74 26.25 -7.94
CA ALA A 193 -2.50 27.53 -7.30
C ALA A 193 -2.55 27.23 -5.78
N ARG A 194 -1.37 27.01 -5.18
CA ARG A 194 -1.21 26.99 -3.74
C ARG A 194 -1.60 28.41 -3.32
N LYS A 195 -2.90 28.68 -3.14
CA LYS A 195 -3.33 29.75 -2.25
C LYS A 195 -2.81 29.31 -0.89
N GLY A 196 -1.62 29.79 -0.55
CA GLY A 196 -1.11 29.67 0.81
C GLY A 196 -2.18 30.19 1.76
N PRO A 197 -2.21 29.71 3.01
CA PRO A 197 -3.12 30.27 4.00
C PRO A 197 -2.87 31.79 4.05
N VAL A 198 -3.87 32.57 3.65
CA VAL A 198 -3.80 34.03 3.74
C VAL A 198 -3.89 34.38 5.21
N LEU A 199 -2.83 34.99 5.74
CA LEU A 199 -2.80 35.42 7.12
C LEU A 199 -3.63 36.71 7.23
N ILE A 200 -4.77 36.63 7.89
CA ILE A 200 -5.54 37.83 8.28
C ILE A 200 -5.06 38.22 9.68
N VAL A 201 -4.46 39.41 9.79
CA VAL A 201 -4.08 39.99 11.08
C VAL A 201 -5.13 41.02 11.46
N HIS A 202 -5.65 40.89 12.69
CA HIS A 202 -6.55 41.87 13.28
C HIS A 202 -5.77 42.76 14.24
N ASP A 203 -5.81 44.07 14.02
CA ASP A 203 -5.27 45.08 14.93
C ASP A 203 -6.33 46.16 15.25
N ALA A 204 -6.00 47.12 16.12
CA ALA A 204 -6.91 48.18 16.55
C ALA A 204 -7.38 49.10 15.40
N SER A 205 -6.74 48.99 14.22
CA SER A 205 -7.04 49.72 13.00
C SER A 205 -7.85 48.91 11.98
N GLY A 206 -8.13 47.63 12.24
CA GLY A 206 -8.96 46.77 11.40
C GLY A 206 -8.30 45.45 11.01
N SER A 207 -8.88 44.78 10.02
CA SER A 207 -8.37 43.49 9.51
C SER A 207 -7.56 43.74 8.25
N ARG A 208 -6.32 43.26 8.18
CA ARG A 208 -5.49 43.33 6.96
C ARG A 208 -4.95 41.96 6.55
N LEU A 209 -4.90 41.76 5.24
CA LEU A 209 -4.32 40.58 4.62
C LEU A 209 -2.80 40.75 4.55
N VAL A 210 -2.06 39.75 5.04
CA VAL A 210 -0.61 39.67 4.89
C VAL A 210 -0.31 38.54 3.93
N GLU A 211 0.11 38.88 2.72
CA GLU A 211 0.70 37.93 1.78
C GLU A 211 2.13 37.60 2.25
N ARG A 212 2.51 36.32 2.18
CA ARG A 212 3.87 35.85 2.49
C ARG A 212 4.73 35.80 1.24
#